data_AF-A0AA48RC05-F1
#
_entry.id   AF-A0AA48RC05-F1
#
_cell.length_a   1.000
_cell.length_b   1.000
_cell.length_c   1.000
_cell.angle_alpha   90.00
_cell.angle_beta   90.00
_cell.angle_gamma   90.00
#
_symmetry.space_group_name_H-M   'P 1'
#
loop_
_entity.id
_entity.type
_entity.pdbx_description
1 polymer ?
#
loop_
_entity_poly.entity_id
_entity_poly.type
_entity_poly.pdbx_seq_one_letter_code
_entity_poly.pdbx_strand_id
1 'polypeptide(L)'
;MNRFLILAGCVALVSISVPAAAKPSPVAAVSAVLSRGTPAARKAEIGRQVAMMCNVSLSGGDLDKASEFIEANRARGVRWVAEQISRSELSYACD
;
A
#
# COMPACT_ATOMS: atom_id res chain seq x y z
N MET A 1 21.25 53.92 -28.85
CA MET A 1 19.84 54.19 -28.51
C MET A 1 19.12 52.87 -28.30
N ASN A 2 18.61 52.62 -27.08
CA ASN A 2 17.33 51.95 -26.75
C ASN A 2 16.99 50.61 -27.44
N ARG A 3 16.76 49.49 -26.76
CA ARG A 3 15.86 49.30 -25.59
C ARG A 3 16.08 47.92 -24.91
N PHE A 4 16.13 47.94 -23.59
CA PHE A 4 15.77 46.82 -22.71
C PHE A 4 14.28 46.48 -22.92
N LEU A 5 13.92 45.21 -23.12
CA LEU A 5 12.53 44.70 -23.03
C LEU A 5 12.58 43.23 -22.56
N ILE A 6 12.63 43.04 -21.24
CA ILE A 6 11.54 42.55 -20.36
C ILE A 6 11.39 41.02 -20.38
N LEU A 7 11.80 40.44 -19.23
CA LEU A 7 11.38 39.14 -18.73
C LEU A 7 9.85 38.99 -18.83
N ALA A 8 9.38 37.98 -19.55
CA ALA A 8 8.04 37.45 -19.36
C ALA A 8 8.16 35.99 -18.92
N GLY A 9 8.17 35.80 -17.60
CA GLY A 9 8.15 34.49 -16.98
C GLY A 9 6.82 33.80 -17.27
N CYS A 10 6.86 32.76 -18.09
CA CYS A 10 5.85 31.70 -18.07
C CYS A 10 6.36 30.59 -17.15
N VAL A 11 6.28 30.82 -15.84
CA VAL A 11 6.26 29.71 -14.88
C VAL A 11 4.89 29.05 -15.09
N ALA A 12 4.84 28.10 -16.02
CA ALA A 12 3.75 27.16 -16.08
C ALA A 12 3.80 26.37 -14.76
N LEU A 13 2.94 26.76 -13.82
CA LEU A 13 2.56 25.94 -12.68
C LEU A 13 1.97 24.65 -13.26
N VAL A 14 2.83 23.69 -13.54
CA VAL A 14 2.42 22.30 -13.70
C VAL A 14 1.96 21.90 -12.32
N SER A 15 0.66 22.05 -12.09
CA SER A 15 -0.05 21.37 -11.02
C SER A 15 0.13 19.88 -11.29
N ILE A 16 1.23 19.31 -10.78
CA ILE A 16 1.42 17.86 -10.72
C ILE A 16 0.35 17.42 -9.72
N SER A 17 -0.85 17.14 -10.24
CA SER A 17 -1.86 16.38 -9.53
C SER A 17 -1.20 15.04 -9.24
N VAL A 18 -0.58 14.92 -8.06
CA VAL A 18 -0.16 13.64 -7.53
C VAL A 18 -1.43 12.79 -7.59
N PRO A 19 -1.46 11.70 -8.36
CA PRO A 19 -2.63 10.85 -8.37
C PRO A 19 -2.86 10.47 -6.92
N ALA A 20 -4.02 10.82 -6.36
CA ALA A 20 -4.41 10.32 -5.06
C ALA A 20 -4.33 8.79 -5.18
N ALA A 21 -3.31 8.19 -4.59
CA ALA A 21 -3.06 6.77 -4.71
C ALA A 21 -4.30 6.07 -4.15
N ALA A 22 -5.13 5.54 -5.04
CA ALA A 22 -6.37 4.91 -4.64
C ALA A 22 -6.04 3.76 -3.69
N LYS A 23 -6.71 3.73 -2.54
CA LYS A 23 -6.53 2.65 -1.55
C LYS A 23 -6.69 1.30 -2.26
N PRO A 24 -5.69 0.40 -2.20
CA PRO A 24 -5.80 -0.88 -2.87
C PRO A 24 -6.93 -1.71 -2.25
N SER A 25 -7.63 -2.50 -3.07
CA SER A 25 -8.62 -3.44 -2.55
C SER A 25 -7.92 -4.53 -1.71
N PRO A 26 -8.61 -5.17 -0.73
CA PRO A 26 -8.01 -6.24 0.06
C PRO A 26 -7.43 -7.38 -0.79
N VAL A 27 -8.10 -7.72 -1.89
CA VAL A 27 -7.62 -8.73 -2.85
C VAL A 27 -6.33 -8.28 -3.55
N ALA A 28 -6.26 -7.01 -3.98
CA ALA A 28 -5.05 -6.46 -4.62
C ALA A 28 -3.87 -6.41 -3.65
N ALA A 29 -4.12 -6.01 -2.40
CA ALA A 29 -3.13 -6.00 -1.33
C ALA A 29 -2.56 -7.39 -1.05
N VAL A 30 -3.43 -8.39 -0.87
CA VAL A 30 -3.00 -9.78 -0.66
C VAL A 30 -2.28 -10.32 -1.88
N SER A 31 -2.72 -9.99 -3.10
CA SER A 31 -2.02 -10.38 -4.33
C SER A 31 -0.60 -9.83 -4.38
N ALA A 32 -0.39 -8.57 -3.99
CA ALA A 32 0.92 -7.94 -3.93
C ALA A 32 1.83 -8.59 -2.88
N VAL A 33 1.26 -9.00 -1.73
CA VAL A 33 1.99 -9.78 -0.73
C VAL A 33 2.41 -11.13 -1.32
N LEU A 34 1.47 -11.91 -1.84
CA LEU A 34 1.77 -13.27 -2.34
C LEU A 34 2.67 -13.29 -3.58
N SER A 35 2.80 -12.18 -4.31
CA SER A 35 3.75 -12.07 -5.42
C SER A 35 5.21 -11.94 -4.98
N ARG A 36 5.50 -11.77 -3.68
CA ARG A 36 6.89 -11.73 -3.18
C ARG A 36 7.43 -13.13 -2.96
N GLY A 37 8.66 -13.38 -3.42
CA GLY A 37 9.27 -14.72 -3.40
C GLY A 37 9.66 -15.22 -2.02
N THR A 38 10.05 -14.34 -1.09
CA THR A 38 10.58 -14.74 0.23
C THR A 38 9.62 -14.35 1.38
N PRO A 39 9.62 -15.10 2.49
CA PRO A 39 8.81 -14.75 3.67
C PRO A 39 9.11 -13.35 4.20
N ALA A 40 10.39 -12.96 4.28
CA ALA A 40 10.78 -11.62 4.72
C ALA A 40 10.25 -10.51 3.79
N ALA A 41 10.27 -10.72 2.48
CA ALA A 41 9.71 -9.76 1.52
C ALA A 41 8.18 -9.69 1.61
N ARG A 42 7.50 -10.81 1.90
CA ARG A 42 6.05 -10.84 2.16
C ARG A 42 5.70 -10.08 3.42
N LYS A 43 6.41 -10.32 4.53
CA LYS A 43 6.25 -9.56 5.77
C LYS A 43 6.39 -8.05 5.54
N ALA A 44 7.44 -7.61 4.85
CA ALA A 44 7.63 -6.19 4.53
C ALA A 44 6.49 -5.63 3.63
N GLU A 45 6.00 -6.43 2.69
CA GLU A 45 4.87 -6.04 1.84
C GLU A 45 3.55 -5.93 2.62
N ILE A 46 3.29 -6.80 3.59
CA ILE A 46 2.11 -6.70 4.47
C ILE A 46 2.09 -5.32 5.14
N GLY A 47 3.21 -4.89 5.73
CA GLY A 47 3.32 -3.59 6.36
C GLY A 47 3.05 -2.44 5.38
N ARG A 48 3.58 -2.51 4.15
CA ARG A 48 3.31 -1.52 3.10
C ARG A 48 1.82 -1.46 2.73
N GLN A 49 1.20 -2.62 2.49
CA GLN A 49 -0.19 -2.69 2.08
C GLN A 49 -1.13 -2.18 3.17
N VAL A 50 -0.87 -2.53 4.44
CA VAL A 50 -1.66 -2.01 5.57
C VAL A 50 -1.49 -0.50 5.71
N ALA A 51 -0.26 0.02 5.60
CA ALA A 51 -0.03 1.47 5.61
C ALA A 51 -0.76 2.19 4.46
N MET A 52 -0.81 1.60 3.27
CA MET A 52 -1.53 2.18 2.13
C MET A 52 -3.06 2.11 2.28
N MET A 53 -3.60 1.01 2.83
CA MET A 53 -5.04 0.82 2.97
C MET A 53 -5.61 1.62 4.15
N CYS A 54 -4.90 1.57 5.27
CA CYS A 54 -5.40 2.01 6.57
C CYS A 54 -4.72 3.28 7.09
N ASN A 55 -3.65 3.76 6.45
CA ASN A 55 -2.82 4.88 6.93
C ASN A 55 -2.27 4.67 8.36
N VAL A 56 -2.06 3.40 8.74
CA VAL A 56 -1.45 3.01 10.02
C VAL A 56 -0.28 2.07 9.80
N SER A 57 0.67 2.09 10.73
CA SER A 57 1.77 1.13 10.78
C SER A 57 1.46 0.05 11.80
N LEU A 58 1.56 -1.21 11.40
CA LEU A 58 1.44 -2.34 12.34
C LEU A 58 2.60 -2.32 13.34
N SER A 59 2.30 -2.70 14.59
CA SER A 59 3.34 -3.02 15.56
C SER A 59 4.14 -4.24 15.07
N GLY A 60 5.38 -4.40 15.57
CA GLY A 60 6.21 -5.56 15.20
C GLY A 60 5.51 -6.90 15.43
N GLY A 61 4.81 -7.03 16.58
CA GLY A 61 4.07 -8.24 16.92
C GLY A 61 2.86 -8.50 16.03
N ASP A 62 2.11 -7.47 15.65
CA ASP A 62 0.96 -7.64 14.74
C ASP A 62 1.42 -7.95 13.31
N LEU A 63 2.54 -7.36 12.90
CA LEU A 63 3.17 -7.68 11.62
C LEU A 63 3.67 -9.13 11.58
N ASP A 64 4.20 -9.64 12.68
CA ASP A 64 4.59 -11.05 12.83
C ASP A 64 3.38 -11.99 12.73
N LYS A 65 2.31 -11.73 13.50
CA LYS A 65 1.07 -12.53 13.42
C LYS A 65 0.47 -12.53 12.01
N ALA A 66 0.42 -11.36 11.35
CA ALA A 66 -0.06 -11.26 9.99
C ALA A 66 0.84 -12.04 9.01
N SER A 67 2.16 -11.98 9.20
CA SER A 67 3.11 -12.76 8.40
C SER A 67 2.89 -14.27 8.58
N GLU A 68 2.77 -14.75 9.83
CA GLU A 68 2.52 -16.16 10.14
C GLU A 68 1.21 -16.65 9.50
N PHE A 69 0.14 -15.85 9.61
CA PHE A 69 -1.14 -16.17 8.99
C PHE A 69 -1.02 -16.32 7.47
N ILE A 70 -0.34 -15.38 6.80
CA ILE A 70 -0.12 -15.42 5.35
C ILE A 70 0.70 -16.65 4.96
N GLU A 71 1.80 -16.95 5.66
CA GLU A 71 2.63 -18.12 5.35
C GLU A 71 1.86 -19.43 5.54
N ALA A 72 1.10 -19.56 6.63
CA ALA A 72 0.30 -20.74 6.92
C ALA A 72 -0.80 -21.00 5.88
N ASN A 73 -1.32 -19.93 5.25
CA ASN A 73 -2.47 -20.02 4.34
C ASN A 73 -2.14 -19.71 2.88
N ARG A 74 -0.86 -19.53 2.51
CA ARG A 74 -0.43 -19.18 1.15
C ARG A 74 -1.00 -20.11 0.07
N ALA A 75 -1.05 -21.42 0.36
CA ALA A 75 -1.56 -22.43 -0.57
C ALA A 75 -3.06 -22.31 -0.86
N ARG A 76 -3.82 -21.58 -0.03
CA ARG A 76 -5.27 -21.38 -0.19
C ARG A 76 -5.62 -20.29 -1.20
N GLY A 77 -4.63 -19.49 -1.61
CA GLY A 77 -4.76 -18.48 -2.65
C GLY A 77 -5.30 -17.12 -2.16
N VAL A 78 -5.15 -16.11 -3.01
CA VAL A 78 -5.39 -14.69 -2.73
C VAL A 78 -6.82 -14.44 -2.23
N ARG A 79 -7.83 -14.96 -2.94
CA ARG A 79 -9.24 -14.72 -2.60
C ARG A 79 -9.61 -15.23 -1.22
N TRP A 80 -9.13 -16.43 -0.88
CA TRP A 80 -9.45 -17.04 0.42
C TRP A 80 -8.81 -16.24 1.56
N VAL A 81 -7.53 -15.86 1.39
CA VAL A 81 -6.80 -15.08 2.38
C VAL A 81 -7.43 -13.69 2.56
N ALA A 82 -7.79 -13.00 1.48
CA ALA A 82 -8.45 -11.70 1.56
C ALA A 82 -9.82 -11.78 2.26
N GLU A 83 -10.61 -12.83 1.98
CA GLU A 83 -11.89 -13.07 2.66
C GLU A 83 -11.69 -13.26 4.17
N GLN A 84 -10.69 -14.04 4.60
CA GLN A 84 -10.43 -14.21 6.02
C GLN A 84 -9.98 -12.92 6.70
N ILE A 85 -9.12 -12.13 6.06
CA ILE A 85 -8.69 -10.83 6.60
C ILE A 85 -9.90 -9.92 6.80
N SER A 86 -10.80 -9.84 5.81
CA SER A 86 -12.02 -9.03 5.90
C SER A 86 -12.99 -9.46 7.02
N ARG A 87 -12.92 -10.73 7.44
CA ARG A 87 -13.76 -11.30 8.52
C ARG A 87 -13.04 -11.39 9.86
N SER A 88 -11.76 -11.06 9.90
CA SER A 88 -10.94 -11.14 11.09
C SER A 88 -10.93 -9.82 11.83
N GLU A 89 -10.39 -9.85 13.05
CA GLU A 89 -10.10 -8.66 13.84
C GLU A 89 -9.19 -7.68 13.07
N LEU A 90 -8.38 -8.11 12.10
CA LEU A 90 -7.59 -7.19 11.26
C LEU A 90 -8.43 -6.21 10.41
N SER A 91 -9.75 -6.42 10.31
CA SER A 91 -10.66 -5.46 9.66
C SER A 91 -10.72 -4.11 10.39
N TYR A 92 -10.57 -4.06 11.72
CA TYR A 92 -10.65 -2.80 12.49
C TYR A 92 -9.45 -1.88 12.24
N ALA A 93 -8.34 -2.39 11.72
CA ALA A 93 -7.13 -1.59 11.54
C ALA A 93 -7.32 -0.45 10.52
N CYS A 94 -8.39 -0.49 9.74
CA CYS A 94 -8.74 0.43 8.66
C CYS A 94 -9.94 1.34 8.96
N ASP A 95 -10.58 1.21 10.14
CA ASP A 95 -11.70 2.05 10.59
C ASP A 95 -11.24 3.30 11.36
#